data_AF-A0A7S2C104-F1
#
_entry.id   AF-A0A7S2C104-F1
#
_cell.length_a   1.000
_cell.length_b   1.000
_cell.length_c   1.000
_cell.angle_alpha   90.00
_cell.angle_beta   90.00
_cell.angle_gamma   90.00
#
_symmetry.space_group_name_H-M   'P 1'
#
loop_
_entity.id
_entity.type
_entity.pdbx_description
1 polymer ?
#
loop_
_entity_poly.entity_id
_entity_poly.type
_entity_poly.pdbx_seq_one_letter_code
_entity_poly.pdbx_strand_id
1 'polypeptide(L)'
;AYQAFDMVKGKLNEVIDMELCSGNVVLIGGIQINLPDGMDDYFQPMMFEVRKNGEETKSHMDVLQRDKYIDPHGAYNEWCVKQNRSNHTQGVSTSMKKVPSHSSLAQSGVI
;
A
#
# COMPACT_ATOMS: atom_id res chain seq x y z
N ALA A 1 13.23 -11.02 0.28
CA ALA A 1 12.21 -9.99 0.58
C ALA A 1 12.03 -9.77 2.07
N TYR A 2 11.61 -10.78 2.84
CA TYR A 2 11.40 -10.66 4.31
C TYR A 2 12.63 -10.17 5.09
N GLN A 3 13.82 -10.73 4.85
CA GLN A 3 15.06 -10.26 5.50
C GLN A 3 15.39 -8.80 5.16
N ALA A 4 15.10 -8.37 3.92
CA ALA A 4 15.30 -6.98 3.52
C ALA A 4 14.32 -6.04 4.24
N PHE A 5 13.07 -6.49 4.39
CA PHE A 5 12.09 -5.78 5.22
C PHE A 5 12.56 -5.64 6.66
N ASP A 6 13.10 -6.70 7.28
CA ASP A 6 13.61 -6.65 8.66
C ASP A 6 14.74 -5.63 8.81
N MET A 7 15.69 -5.61 7.85
CA MET A 7 16.78 -4.63 7.85
C MET A 7 16.29 -3.19 7.71
N VAL A 8 15.33 -2.95 6.79
CA VAL A 8 14.75 -1.61 6.58
C VAL A 8 13.94 -1.18 7.80
N LYS A 9 13.16 -2.09 8.40
CA LYS A 9 12.41 -1.83 9.64
C LYS A 9 13.36 -1.44 10.79
N GLY A 10 14.49 -2.14 10.92
CA GLY A 10 15.52 -1.80 11.90
C GLY A 10 16.01 -0.36 11.75
N LYS A 11 16.47 0.01 10.55
CA LYS A 11 16.94 1.38 10.26
C LYS A 11 15.85 2.44 10.43
N LEU A 12 14.62 2.12 10.00
CA LEU A 12 13.49 3.03 10.18
C LEU A 12 13.26 3.35 11.65
N ASN A 13 13.36 2.34 12.54
CA ASN A 13 13.22 2.56 13.98
C ASN A 13 14.33 3.43 14.58
N GLU A 14 15.54 3.41 14.01
CA GLU A 14 16.64 4.29 14.45
C GLU A 14 16.42 5.75 14.03
N VAL A 15 15.78 5.97 12.88
CA VAL A 15 15.54 7.32 12.33
C VAL A 15 14.32 7.99 12.97
N ILE A 16 13.35 7.20 13.42
CA ILE A 16 12.14 7.75 14.05
C ILE A 16 12.46 8.22 15.45
N ASP A 17 12.58 9.53 15.59
CA ASP A 17 12.66 10.22 16.86
C ASP A 17 11.27 10.69 17.29
N MET A 18 10.72 10.02 18.30
CA MET A 18 9.41 10.36 18.87
C MET A 18 9.47 11.57 19.79
N GLU A 19 10.65 11.95 20.32
CA GLU A 19 10.79 13.10 21.22
C GLU A 19 10.55 14.42 20.51
N LEU A 20 10.85 14.47 19.20
CA LEU A 20 10.61 15.61 18.33
C LEU A 20 9.16 15.69 17.80
N CYS A 21 8.35 14.65 18.01
CA CYS A 21 7.02 14.53 17.44
C CYS A 21 5.93 14.76 18.51
N SER A 22 5.19 15.88 18.41
CA SER A 22 4.05 16.16 19.30
C SER A 22 2.75 15.44 18.89
N GLY A 23 2.75 14.72 17.77
CA GLY A 23 1.58 14.08 17.19
C GLY A 23 1.69 12.56 17.08
N ASN A 24 0.73 11.95 16.39
CA ASN A 24 0.77 10.53 16.04
C ASN A 24 1.68 10.32 14.83
N VAL A 25 2.56 9.33 14.93
CA VAL A 25 3.35 8.81 13.80
C VAL A 25 2.74 7.48 13.39
N VAL A 26 2.28 7.39 12.15
CA VAL A 26 1.71 6.17 11.58
C VAL A 26 2.76 5.50 10.70
N LEU A 27 3.06 4.24 10.98
CA LEU A 27 4.02 3.44 10.23
C LEU A 27 3.30 2.29 9.53
N ILE A 28 3.47 2.24 8.22
CA ILE A 28 3.01 1.12 7.38
C ILE A 28 4.23 0.58 6.65
N GLY A 29 4.45 -0.73 6.79
CA GLY A 29 5.58 -1.40 6.18
C GLY A 29 5.20 -2.78 5.67
N GLY A 30 5.88 -3.23 4.62
CA GLY A 30 5.54 -4.46 3.94
C GLY A 30 6.43 -4.73 2.74
N ILE A 31 6.05 -5.73 1.96
CA ILE A 31 6.75 -6.13 0.75
C ILE A 31 5.89 -5.72 -0.44
N GLN A 32 6.43 -4.89 -1.31
CA GLN A 32 5.82 -4.60 -2.60
C GLN A 32 6.15 -5.73 -3.59
N ILE A 33 5.16 -6.15 -4.36
CA ILE A 33 5.24 -7.18 -5.38
C ILE A 33 4.86 -6.51 -6.70
N ASN A 34 5.87 -6.21 -7.50
CA ASN A 34 5.65 -5.62 -8.81
C ASN A 34 5.31 -6.72 -9.81
N LEU A 35 4.25 -6.54 -10.58
CA LEU A 35 3.82 -7.48 -11.61
C LEU A 35 4.14 -6.96 -13.02
N PRO A 36 4.06 -7.83 -14.04
CA PRO A 36 4.23 -7.41 -15.43
C PRO A 36 3.18 -6.38 -15.88
N ASP A 37 3.53 -5.64 -16.93
CA ASP A 37 2.64 -4.62 -17.52
C ASP A 37 1.24 -5.16 -17.81
N GLY A 38 0.23 -4.39 -17.39
CA GLY A 38 -1.18 -4.75 -17.52
C GLY A 38 -1.77 -5.50 -16.32
N MET A 39 -0.99 -5.74 -15.26
CA MET A 39 -1.46 -6.24 -13.97
C MET A 39 -1.25 -5.19 -12.88
N ASP A 40 -2.13 -5.17 -11.88
CA ASP A 40 -1.96 -4.31 -10.72
C ASP A 40 -0.89 -4.87 -9.77
N ASP A 41 -0.01 -4.01 -9.28
CA ASP A 41 0.97 -4.37 -8.25
C ASP A 41 0.28 -4.72 -6.93
N TYR A 42 0.91 -5.60 -6.16
CA TYR A 42 0.44 -5.96 -4.83
C TYR A 42 1.37 -5.43 -3.75
N PHE A 43 0.82 -5.26 -2.55
CA PHE A 43 1.57 -4.95 -1.35
C PHE A 43 1.15 -5.93 -0.25
N GLN A 44 2.13 -6.63 0.33
CA GLN A 44 1.93 -7.50 1.48
C GLN A 44 2.28 -6.73 2.77
N PRO A 45 1.29 -6.33 3.59
CA PRO A 45 1.55 -5.64 4.84
C PRO A 45 2.23 -6.58 5.85
N MET A 46 3.29 -6.08 6.48
CA MET A 46 4.04 -6.76 7.54
C MET A 46 4.10 -5.95 8.85
N MET A 47 3.78 -4.66 8.78
CA MET A 47 3.74 -3.73 9.91
C MET A 47 2.67 -2.66 9.65
N PHE A 48 1.84 -2.42 10.66
CA PHE A 48 0.93 -1.29 10.70
C PHE A 48 0.80 -0.86 12.16
N GLU A 49 1.40 0.28 12.49
CA GLU A 49 1.55 0.73 13.87
C GLU A 49 1.25 2.23 13.97
N VAL A 50 0.66 2.64 15.09
CA VAL A 50 0.53 4.06 15.49
C VAL A 50 1.39 4.28 16.73
N ARG A 51 2.28 5.25 16.66
CA ARG A 51 3.17 5.67 17.75
C ARG A 51 2.83 7.08 18.17
N LYS A 52 2.94 7.35 19.47
CA LYS A 52 2.83 8.70 20.02
C LYS A 52 3.80 8.82 21.19
N ASN A 53 4.43 9.99 21.32
CA ASN A 53 5.37 10.22 22.40
C ASN A 53 4.70 10.04 23.78
N GLY A 54 5.36 9.31 24.67
CA GLY A 54 4.84 8.99 26.01
C GLY A 54 3.68 7.97 26.04
N GLU A 55 3.29 7.38 24.91
CA GLU A 55 2.28 6.33 24.84
C GLU A 55 2.85 5.01 24.30
N GLU A 56 2.20 3.91 24.66
CA GLU A 56 2.51 2.60 24.09
C GLU A 56 2.22 2.56 22.58
N THR A 57 3.08 1.88 21.82
CA THR A 57 2.88 1.67 20.38
C THR A 57 1.68 0.74 20.15
N LYS A 58 0.73 1.19 19.33
CA LYS A 58 -0.49 0.43 19.01
C LYS A 58 -0.34 -0.23 17.65
N SER A 59 -0.36 -1.57 17.63
CA SER A 59 -0.42 -2.33 16.37
C SER A 59 -1.85 -2.36 15.85
N HIS A 60 -2.00 -2.14 14.54
CA HIS A 60 -3.25 -2.23 13.79
C HIS A 60 -3.19 -3.31 12.70
N MET A 61 -2.26 -4.28 12.84
CA MET A 61 -2.16 -5.41 11.89
C MET A 61 -3.44 -6.25 11.84
N ASP A 62 -4.25 -6.25 12.90
CA ASP A 62 -5.56 -6.90 12.94
C ASP A 62 -6.52 -6.34 11.88
N VAL A 63 -6.46 -5.02 11.60
CA VAL A 63 -7.27 -4.37 10.57
C VAL A 63 -6.98 -4.98 9.18
N LEU A 64 -5.71 -5.20 8.86
CA LEU A 64 -5.28 -5.70 7.55
C LEU A 64 -5.30 -7.23 7.45
N GLN A 65 -5.37 -7.92 8.59
CA GLN A 65 -5.46 -9.38 8.64
C GLN A 65 -6.90 -9.89 8.64
N ARG A 66 -7.89 -9.06 9.02
CA ARG A 66 -9.32 -9.44 8.95
C ARG A 66 -9.79 -9.74 7.53
N ASP A 67 -9.22 -9.10 6.53
CA ASP A 67 -9.54 -9.35 5.12
C ASP A 67 -8.94 -10.67 4.58
N LYS A 68 -8.11 -11.37 5.36
CA LYS A 68 -7.63 -12.72 4.99
C LYS A 68 -8.70 -13.80 5.16
N TYR A 69 -9.88 -13.47 5.70
CA TYR A 69 -11.05 -14.37 5.74
C TYR A 69 -12.19 -13.81 4.88
N ILE A 70 -11.93 -13.66 3.58
CA ILE A 70 -12.96 -13.45 2.56
C ILE A 70 -12.93 -14.66 1.61
N ASP A 71 -13.81 -15.62 1.96
CA ASP A 71 -14.37 -16.76 1.22
C ASP A 71 -13.44 -17.91 0.73
N PRO A 72 -13.54 -19.14 1.28
CA PRO A 72 -12.93 -20.35 0.71
C PRO A 72 -13.56 -20.81 -0.62
N HIS A 73 -14.63 -20.15 -1.09
CA HIS A 73 -15.33 -20.46 -2.34
C HIS A 73 -15.46 -19.24 -3.29
N GLY A 74 -14.33 -18.79 -3.87
CA GLY A 74 -14.33 -18.36 -5.28
C GLY A 74 -14.90 -16.97 -5.66
N ALA A 75 -15.25 -16.09 -4.72
CA ALA A 75 -15.82 -14.78 -5.06
C ALA A 75 -14.85 -13.79 -5.75
N TYR A 76 -13.53 -13.88 -5.48
CA TYR A 76 -12.56 -12.93 -6.05
C TYR A 76 -12.34 -13.13 -7.56
N ASN A 77 -12.50 -14.36 -8.05
CA ASN A 77 -12.35 -14.67 -9.48
C ASN A 77 -13.58 -14.22 -10.29
N GLU A 78 -14.77 -14.22 -9.70
CA GLU A 78 -15.99 -13.81 -10.41
C GLU A 78 -16.04 -12.31 -10.69
N TRP A 79 -15.52 -11.45 -9.80
CA TRP A 79 -15.56 -10.00 -10.04
C TRP A 79 -14.66 -9.60 -11.23
N CYS A 80 -13.43 -10.12 -11.29
CA CYS A 80 -12.52 -9.88 -12.41
C CYS A 80 -13.05 -10.47 -13.73
N VAL A 81 -13.72 -11.63 -13.68
CA VAL A 81 -14.33 -12.26 -14.87
C VAL A 81 -15.59 -11.51 -15.33
N LYS A 82 -16.40 -10.98 -14.41
CA LYS A 82 -17.61 -10.20 -14.72
C LYS A 82 -17.26 -8.83 -15.32
N GLN A 83 -16.24 -8.15 -14.81
CA GLN A 83 -15.75 -6.87 -15.35
C GLN A 83 -15.25 -6.99 -16.81
N ASN A 84 -14.63 -8.12 -17.17
CA ASN A 84 -14.21 -8.38 -18.56
C ASN A 84 -15.37 -8.74 -19.53
N ARG A 85 -16.54 -9.16 -19.03
CA ARG A 85 -17.75 -9.34 -19.87
C ARG A 85 -18.61 -8.08 -19.98
N SER A 86 -18.53 -7.16 -19.02
CA SER A 86 -19.38 -5.96 -18.96
C SER A 86 -18.84 -4.74 -19.71
N ASN A 87 -17.64 -4.80 -20.30
CA ASN A 87 -17.07 -3.70 -21.11
C ASN A 87 -17.83 -3.41 -22.42
N HIS A 88 -19.07 -3.90 -22.57
CA HIS A 88 -19.99 -3.42 -23.59
C HIS A 88 -21.01 -2.36 -23.12
N THR A 89 -21.09 -2.01 -21.83
CA THR A 89 -22.01 -0.92 -21.39
C THR A 89 -21.62 -0.29 -20.05
N GLN A 90 -21.03 0.91 -20.15
CA GLN A 90 -21.10 2.08 -19.25
C GLN A 90 -20.95 1.92 -17.71
N GLY A 91 -19.83 2.46 -17.20
CA GLY A 91 -19.70 3.46 -16.10
C GLY A 91 -20.37 3.24 -14.73
N VAL A 92 -19.58 3.23 -13.65
CA VAL A 92 -19.55 4.22 -12.54
C VAL A 92 -18.42 3.86 -11.56
N SER A 93 -17.78 4.92 -11.06
CA SER A 93 -16.56 5.05 -10.26
C SER A 93 -16.75 4.74 -8.76
N THR A 94 -15.75 4.12 -8.14
CA THR A 94 -15.36 4.39 -6.74
C THR A 94 -13.84 4.62 -6.67
N SER A 95 -13.49 5.79 -6.18
CA SER A 95 -12.18 6.42 -6.26
C SER A 95 -11.20 5.86 -5.23
N MET A 96 -10.14 5.17 -5.69
CA MET A 96 -8.83 5.23 -5.04
C MET A 96 -7.95 6.13 -5.90
N LYS A 97 -7.51 7.25 -5.33
CA LYS A 97 -6.83 8.32 -6.06
C LYS A 97 -5.55 7.78 -6.72
N LYS A 98 -5.48 7.90 -8.04
CA LYS A 98 -4.28 7.76 -8.86
C LYS A 98 -3.20 8.73 -8.35
N VAL A 99 -2.06 8.21 -7.91
CA VAL A 99 -0.87 9.03 -7.63
C VAL A 99 -0.20 9.33 -8.98
N PRO A 100 -0.06 10.60 -9.41
CA PRO A 100 0.60 10.92 -10.66
C PRO A 100 2.10 10.63 -10.55
N SER A 101 2.62 9.78 -11.45
CA SER A 101 4.06 9.68 -11.67
C SER A 101 4.54 10.93 -12.41
N HIS A 102 5.35 11.75 -11.76
CA HIS A 102 6.10 12.79 -12.46
C HIS A 102 7.29 12.14 -13.16
N SER A 103 7.17 11.85 -14.46
CA SER A 103 8.33 11.68 -15.33
C SER A 103 8.74 13.05 -15.87
N SER A 104 9.95 13.48 -15.49
CA SER A 104 10.59 14.65 -16.10
C SER A 104 11.03 14.29 -17.52
N LEU A 105 10.60 15.07 -18.51
CA LEU A 105 11.33 15.21 -19.76
C LEU A 105 11.47 16.71 -20.04
N ALA A 106 12.62 17.25 -19.65
CA ALA A 106 13.11 18.48 -20.21
C ALA A 106 13.45 18.23 -21.68
N GLN A 107 12.82 18.95 -22.60
CA GLN A 107 13.39 19.19 -23.92
C GLN A 107 13.50 20.69 -24.16
N SER A 108 14.77 21.06 -24.32
CA SER A 108 15.30 22.33 -24.81
C SER A 108 14.60 22.78 -26.09
N GLY A 109 14.29 24.07 -26.18
CA GLY A 109 13.80 24.74 -27.38
C GLY A 109 14.23 26.19 -27.37
N VAL A 110 15.50 26.43 -27.71
CA VAL A 110 16.04 27.73 -28.13
C VAL A 110 15.54 27.99 -29.56
N ILE A 111 14.77 29.06 -29.77
CA ILE A 111 14.96 30.09 -30.83
C ILE A 111 14.36 31.40 -30.30
#